data_AF-A0A8J5F1M6-F1
#
_entry.id   AF-A0A8J5F1M6-F1
#
_cell.length_a   1.000
_cell.length_b   1.000
_cell.length_c   1.000
_cell.angle_alpha   90.00
_cell.angle_beta   90.00
_cell.angle_gamma   90.00
#
_symmetry.space_group_name_H-M   'P 1'
#
loop_
_entity.id
_entity.type
_entity.pdbx_description
1 polymer ?
#
loop_
_entity_poly.entity_id
_entity_poly.type
_entity_poly.pdbx_seq_one_letter_code
_entity_poly.pdbx_strand_id
1 'polypeptide(L)'
;MKYLTPGKRKKKQERMEAGEFERLSPSRFVSFAFPNPQPGDPYADPLRVAVLDSPLPGPAPQPRTAAMLVPPGREDDWVFCTAAGQLQLLISSSGDPSISRLILIGGQSSSTLPKCYSRNEWDPDSDRHHRFQQLLTPLLLALSPKSSFSDGLPDIPFLSFEDDVIRIIPVETLVGPSVGEMLVEDVVLDRSQSPKLRRRLRFKRMPNLVQSQVHLLPDSSSSRFGSFMPEKGSLVQPYLRPMVASLSLISPAVDLQVQSGLMPRVLCVGVGGGALLMSLRLKFGFDVLGIEADELVLDLAKRHFGLTEDDFLKVGLGDGLACIKYLSMLQTGKIEDVKNGEISLELVKLLRRYSSGFDVVMVDLDSEDASNCVFAPPLEFVEKGVLMALRTIIKEHGVVTVNVVPSCMSFYKQMIDDFGSFFSEVYEIDVGNGENYVLVATASPVDILERNSEDPFFKELKEVVGQNNFFCFLAMKKHLFLLCKEVEFRKSLQMLLEDVSNYLKSLANMWSLGKECHQAQSLSESGAKKPPECYIDSKPSTEQSMCNLGQRGFGALVVLSNPLTQTNPVEQIQKENPISKFLIKCSDS
;
A
#
# COMPACT_ATOMS: atom_id res chain seq x y z
N MET A 1 18.88 30.59 33.42
CA MET A 1 19.24 29.19 33.74
C MET A 1 20.17 28.68 32.64
N LYS A 2 21.15 27.86 33.01
CA LYS A 2 22.36 27.52 32.21
C LYS A 2 22.02 26.81 30.89
N TYR A 3 22.66 27.26 29.81
CA TYR A 3 22.74 26.58 28.53
C TYR A 3 23.39 25.19 28.71
N LEU A 4 22.66 24.13 28.39
CA LEU A 4 23.20 22.77 28.26
C LEU A 4 23.82 22.64 26.86
N THR A 5 25.15 22.63 26.80
CA THR A 5 25.91 22.24 25.61
C THR A 5 25.57 20.80 25.19
N PRO A 6 25.41 20.50 23.89
CA PRO A 6 25.21 19.13 23.43
C PRO A 6 26.45 18.30 23.73
N GLY A 7 26.28 17.24 24.54
CA GLY A 7 27.34 16.28 24.82
C GLY A 7 27.78 15.59 23.54
N LYS A 8 29.08 15.68 23.22
CA LYS A 8 29.73 14.85 22.20
C LYS A 8 29.55 13.36 22.58
N ARG A 9 28.50 12.70 22.08
CA ARG A 9 28.44 11.24 22.04
C ARG A 9 29.54 10.79 21.07
N LYS A 10 30.71 10.42 21.60
CA LYS A 10 31.70 9.64 20.85
C LYS A 10 30.98 8.37 20.37
N LYS A 11 30.79 8.21 19.05
CA LYS A 11 30.45 6.90 18.47
C LYS A 11 31.54 5.93 18.93
N LYS A 12 31.19 5.05 19.86
CA LYS A 12 32.05 3.94 20.24
C LYS A 12 32.09 3.05 19.00
N GLN A 13 33.22 3.03 18.29
CA GLN A 13 33.43 2.04 17.23
C GLN A 13 33.39 0.69 17.92
N GLU A 14 32.28 -0.04 17.80
CA GLU A 14 32.17 -1.40 18.34
C GLU A 14 33.26 -2.23 17.66
N ARG A 15 34.14 -2.79 18.47
CA ARG A 15 35.26 -3.58 17.99
C ARG A 15 34.68 -4.96 17.67
N MET A 16 34.64 -5.31 16.39
CA MET A 16 34.15 -6.61 15.93
C MET A 16 35.00 -7.72 16.56
N GLU A 17 34.35 -8.66 17.25
CA GLU A 17 35.04 -9.76 17.92
C GLU A 17 35.48 -10.83 16.92
N ALA A 18 36.56 -11.55 17.25
CA ALA A 18 37.00 -12.67 16.44
C ALA A 18 35.94 -13.76 16.47
N GLY A 19 35.53 -14.24 15.29
CA GLY A 19 34.53 -15.29 15.17
C GLY A 19 33.08 -14.80 15.20
N GLU A 20 32.83 -13.49 15.19
CA GLU A 20 31.49 -12.88 15.20
C GLU A 20 30.54 -13.54 14.18
N PHE A 21 31.03 -13.78 12.96
CA PHE A 21 30.25 -14.33 11.84
C PHE A 21 30.27 -15.86 11.72
N GLU A 22 30.91 -16.60 12.63
CA GLU A 22 31.02 -18.06 12.52
C GLU A 22 29.68 -18.79 12.64
N ARG A 23 28.71 -18.18 13.34
CA ARG A 23 27.35 -18.70 13.51
C ARG A 23 26.32 -17.72 12.95
N LEU A 24 25.15 -18.25 12.59
CA LEU A 24 23.98 -17.42 12.31
C LEU A 24 23.38 -16.91 13.62
N SER A 25 22.83 -15.71 13.60
CA SER A 25 22.00 -15.18 14.69
C SER A 25 20.73 -14.57 14.12
N PRO A 26 19.53 -15.01 14.52
CA PRO A 26 18.29 -14.51 13.94
C PRO A 26 18.20 -12.99 13.96
N SER A 27 17.83 -12.38 12.83
CA SER A 27 17.71 -10.92 12.65
C SER A 27 19.01 -10.13 12.89
N ARG A 28 20.19 -10.77 12.78
CA ARG A 28 21.47 -10.06 12.85
C ARG A 28 21.52 -8.97 11.79
N PHE A 29 22.05 -7.81 12.18
CA PHE A 29 22.44 -6.75 11.27
C PHE A 29 23.76 -6.14 11.77
N VAL A 30 24.83 -6.27 10.98
CA VAL A 30 26.14 -5.65 11.27
C VAL A 30 26.61 -4.92 10.02
N SER A 31 27.00 -3.65 10.14
CA SER A 31 27.57 -2.88 9.03
C SER A 31 28.89 -2.23 9.42
N PHE A 32 29.89 -2.34 8.55
CA PHE A 32 31.25 -1.84 8.77
C PHE A 32 31.91 -1.39 7.47
N ALA A 33 32.99 -0.63 7.60
CA ALA A 33 33.81 -0.21 6.48
C ALA A 33 34.92 -1.24 6.22
N PHE A 34 35.20 -1.54 4.96
CA PHE A 34 36.24 -2.50 4.54
C PHE A 34 37.11 -1.89 3.42
N PRO A 35 38.44 -2.08 3.44
CA PRO A 35 39.31 -1.59 2.37
C PRO A 35 38.88 -2.13 1.01
N ASN A 36 38.71 -1.24 0.03
CA ASN A 36 38.35 -1.61 -1.32
C ASN A 36 39.57 -2.28 -2.01
N PRO A 37 39.47 -3.54 -2.46
CA PRO A 37 40.58 -4.21 -3.14
C PRO A 37 40.90 -3.60 -4.52
N GLN A 38 40.00 -2.78 -5.08
CA GLN A 38 40.20 -2.05 -6.32
C GLN A 38 39.56 -0.64 -6.23
N PRO A 39 40.24 0.35 -5.62
CA PRO A 39 39.71 1.72 -5.48
C PRO A 39 39.55 2.44 -6.82
N GLY A 40 38.46 3.19 -6.99
CA GLY A 40 38.29 4.17 -8.06
C GLY A 40 37.28 3.80 -9.15
N ASP A 41 36.87 2.54 -9.26
CA ASP A 41 35.76 2.08 -10.12
C ASP A 41 35.35 0.62 -9.77
N PRO A 42 34.06 0.30 -9.51
CA PRO A 42 32.89 1.20 -9.46
C PRO A 42 32.66 1.87 -8.10
N TYR A 43 33.40 1.47 -7.07
CA TYR A 43 33.25 2.00 -5.71
C TYR A 43 34.49 2.76 -5.25
N ALA A 44 34.27 3.77 -4.40
CA ALA A 44 35.34 4.43 -3.67
C ALA A 44 35.92 3.52 -2.57
N ASP A 45 37.04 3.92 -1.99
CA ASP A 45 37.59 3.33 -0.77
C ASP A 45 37.21 4.20 0.44
N PRO A 46 36.66 3.64 1.54
CA PRO A 46 36.36 2.23 1.79
C PRO A 46 35.00 1.76 1.26
N LEU A 47 34.84 0.45 1.11
CA LEU A 47 33.56 -0.21 0.88
C LEU A 47 32.72 -0.20 2.17
N ARG A 48 31.40 -0.08 2.02
CA ARG A 48 30.45 -0.45 3.06
C ARG A 48 30.06 -1.91 2.88
N VAL A 49 30.23 -2.69 3.95
CA VAL A 49 29.79 -4.08 4.04
C VAL A 49 28.66 -4.15 5.07
N ALA A 50 27.57 -4.83 4.73
CA ALA A 50 26.48 -5.13 5.65
C ALA A 50 26.17 -6.62 5.62
N VAL A 51 26.11 -7.24 6.80
CA VAL A 51 25.85 -8.67 6.99
C VAL A 51 24.54 -8.85 7.73
N LEU A 52 23.63 -9.60 7.11
CA LEU A 52 22.29 -9.86 7.61
C LEU A 52 22.03 -11.35 7.70
N ASP A 53 21.42 -11.78 8.80
CA ASP A 53 20.95 -13.16 8.96
C ASP A 53 19.42 -13.20 9.01
N SER A 54 18.84 -14.23 8.38
CA SER A 54 17.39 -14.37 8.27
C SER A 54 16.75 -14.51 9.67
N PRO A 55 15.59 -13.86 9.91
CA PRO A 55 14.79 -14.13 11.10
C PRO A 55 14.13 -15.51 11.06
N LEU A 56 13.99 -16.10 9.87
CA LEU A 56 13.37 -17.40 9.66
C LEU A 56 14.40 -18.52 9.91
N PRO A 57 13.96 -19.70 10.41
CA PRO A 57 14.85 -20.84 10.52
C PRO A 57 15.43 -21.20 9.15
N GLY A 58 16.75 -21.36 9.08
CA GLY A 58 17.45 -21.64 7.84
C GLY A 58 17.05 -23.01 7.25
N PRO A 59 17.15 -23.17 5.91
CA PRO A 59 16.89 -24.45 5.27
C PRO A 59 17.91 -25.49 5.76
N ALA A 60 17.43 -26.66 6.17
CA ALA A 60 18.28 -27.80 6.48
C ALA A 60 18.70 -28.50 5.17
N PRO A 61 19.95 -28.97 5.00
CA PRO A 61 20.97 -29.15 6.05
C PRO A 61 22.04 -28.04 6.17
N GLN A 62 22.18 -27.12 5.20
CA GLN A 62 23.23 -26.09 5.22
C GLN A 62 22.70 -24.67 4.96
N PRO A 63 23.20 -23.66 5.70
CA PRO A 63 22.76 -22.29 5.50
C PRO A 63 23.37 -21.71 4.21
N ARG A 64 22.49 -21.14 3.38
CA ARG A 64 22.87 -20.48 2.13
C ARG A 64 23.31 -19.04 2.40
N THR A 65 24.54 -18.72 2.03
CA THR A 65 25.06 -17.35 2.02
C THR A 65 24.99 -16.80 0.60
N ALA A 66 24.56 -15.56 0.43
CA ALA A 66 24.58 -14.86 -0.85
C ALA A 66 25.18 -13.46 -0.68
N ALA A 67 25.81 -12.95 -1.74
CA ALA A 67 26.34 -11.60 -1.78
C ALA A 67 25.54 -10.74 -2.77
N MET A 68 25.51 -9.43 -2.56
CA MET A 68 24.94 -8.49 -3.51
C MET A 68 25.84 -7.25 -3.60
N LEU A 69 26.12 -6.82 -4.83
CA LEU A 69 26.71 -5.52 -5.10
C LEU A 69 25.60 -4.47 -5.21
N VAL A 70 25.68 -3.40 -4.41
CA VAL A 70 24.75 -2.28 -4.48
C VAL A 70 24.99 -1.52 -5.79
N PRO A 71 23.98 -1.32 -6.66
CA PRO A 71 24.20 -0.60 -7.91
C PRO A 71 24.83 0.79 -7.66
N PRO A 72 25.95 1.14 -8.33
CA PRO A 72 26.59 2.44 -8.14
C PRO A 72 25.62 3.59 -8.40
N GLY A 73 25.60 4.58 -7.51
CA GLY A 73 24.66 5.71 -7.54
C GLY A 73 23.35 5.45 -6.80
N ARG A 74 23.06 4.21 -6.38
CA ARG A 74 21.89 3.85 -5.57
C ARG A 74 22.24 3.58 -4.10
N GLU A 75 23.46 3.88 -3.66
CA GLU A 75 23.90 3.53 -2.30
C GLU A 75 23.08 4.19 -1.18
N ASP A 76 22.42 5.31 -1.49
CA ASP A 76 21.55 6.06 -0.58
C ASP A 76 20.07 5.63 -0.67
N ASP A 77 19.70 4.77 -1.61
CA ASP A 77 18.34 4.20 -1.66
C ASP A 77 18.10 3.42 -0.37
N TRP A 78 16.93 3.58 0.23
CA TRP A 78 16.63 2.97 1.52
C TRP A 78 16.81 1.45 1.56
N VAL A 79 16.47 0.79 0.44
CA VAL A 79 16.59 -0.66 0.27
C VAL A 79 18.04 -1.12 0.42
N PHE A 80 19.02 -0.27 0.10
CA PHE A 80 20.45 -0.57 0.17
C PHE A 80 21.16 0.08 1.36
N CYS A 81 20.63 1.16 1.94
CA CYS A 81 21.32 1.91 3.00
C CYS A 81 20.83 1.59 4.42
N THR A 82 19.62 1.04 4.59
CA THR A 82 19.02 0.80 5.92
C THR A 82 18.92 -0.67 6.30
N ALA A 83 18.87 -0.95 7.60
CA ALA A 83 18.68 -2.33 8.09
C ALA A 83 17.33 -2.92 7.66
N ALA A 84 16.25 -2.14 7.74
CA ALA A 84 14.91 -2.58 7.37
C ALA A 84 14.81 -2.89 5.86
N GLY A 85 15.40 -2.05 5.00
CA GLY A 85 15.37 -2.28 3.56
C GLY A 85 16.20 -3.47 3.11
N GLN A 86 17.35 -3.69 3.74
CA GLN A 86 18.16 -4.87 3.48
C GLN A 86 17.52 -6.15 4.02
N LEU A 87 16.78 -6.07 5.13
CA LEU A 87 15.96 -7.17 5.61
C LEU A 87 14.83 -7.50 4.62
N GLN A 88 14.19 -6.48 4.03
CA GLN A 88 13.20 -6.69 2.97
C GLN A 88 13.81 -7.41 1.77
N LEU A 89 15.02 -7.03 1.32
CA LEU A 89 15.73 -7.77 0.26
C LEU A 89 15.94 -9.24 0.61
N LEU A 90 16.38 -9.53 1.84
CA LEU A 90 16.61 -10.88 2.33
C LEU A 90 15.32 -11.72 2.39
N ILE A 91 14.20 -11.12 2.80
CA ILE A 91 12.92 -11.83 2.92
C ILE A 91 12.24 -12.00 1.56
N SER A 92 12.34 -11.00 0.69
CA SER A 92 11.74 -11.01 -0.66
C SER A 92 12.51 -11.85 -1.67
N SER A 93 13.69 -12.40 -1.31
CA SER A 93 14.38 -13.37 -2.16
C SER A 93 13.57 -14.66 -2.27
N SER A 94 12.86 -14.83 -3.39
CA SER A 94 11.93 -15.93 -3.67
C SER A 94 12.61 -17.24 -4.10
N GLY A 95 13.90 -17.39 -3.80
CA GLY A 95 14.66 -18.59 -4.13
C GLY A 95 14.41 -19.71 -3.13
N ASP A 96 14.08 -20.90 -3.63
CA ASP A 96 14.27 -22.17 -2.92
C ASP A 96 15.69 -22.70 -3.26
N PRO A 97 16.58 -22.97 -2.28
CA PRO A 97 16.41 -22.75 -0.84
C PRO A 97 16.63 -21.29 -0.43
N SER A 98 15.94 -20.90 0.65
CA SER A 98 15.93 -19.53 1.19
C SER A 98 17.33 -19.09 1.65
N ILE A 99 17.61 -17.80 1.49
CA ILE A 99 18.89 -17.24 1.90
C ILE A 99 18.92 -17.14 3.42
N SER A 100 19.96 -17.70 4.04
CA SER A 100 20.17 -17.63 5.49
C SER A 100 21.01 -16.42 5.89
N ARG A 101 21.98 -16.04 5.06
CA ARG A 101 22.81 -14.85 5.22
C ARG A 101 22.94 -14.07 3.92
N LEU A 102 22.70 -12.77 3.98
CA LEU A 102 22.90 -11.85 2.87
C LEU A 102 24.01 -10.84 3.22
N ILE A 103 24.98 -10.71 2.32
CA ILE A 103 26.10 -9.77 2.43
C ILE A 103 25.94 -8.70 1.36
N LEU A 104 25.62 -7.46 1.75
CA LEU A 104 25.58 -6.32 0.82
C LEU A 104 26.92 -5.60 0.84
N ILE A 105 27.43 -5.29 -0.36
CA ILE A 105 28.69 -4.58 -0.55
C ILE A 105 28.42 -3.41 -1.50
N GLY A 106 28.84 -2.21 -1.13
CA GLY A 106 28.71 -1.02 -1.96
C GLY A 106 29.65 0.09 -1.53
N GLY A 107 29.58 1.23 -2.21
CA GLY A 107 30.32 2.43 -1.81
C GLY A 107 29.85 2.94 -0.45
N GLN A 108 30.74 3.61 0.28
CA GLN A 108 30.32 4.38 1.44
C GLN A 108 29.52 5.60 0.97
N SER A 109 28.34 5.81 1.57
CA SER A 109 27.59 7.06 1.41
C SER A 109 28.49 8.21 1.87
N SER A 110 29.00 8.96 0.90
CA SER A 110 30.03 9.99 1.10
C SER A 110 29.56 11.37 0.64
N SER A 111 28.41 11.46 -0.04
CA SER A 111 27.85 12.71 -0.53
C SER A 111 26.56 13.04 0.21
N THR A 112 26.40 14.32 0.58
CA THR A 112 25.11 14.88 1.01
C THR A 112 24.13 15.03 -0.15
N LEU A 113 24.58 14.82 -1.38
CA LEU A 113 23.81 15.01 -2.61
C LEU A 113 23.48 13.64 -3.23
N PRO A 114 22.22 13.44 -3.68
CA PRO A 114 21.84 12.27 -4.45
C PRO A 114 22.64 12.20 -5.76
N LYS A 115 22.97 10.99 -6.20
CA LYS A 115 23.75 10.75 -7.42
C LYS A 115 22.84 10.36 -8.58
N CYS A 116 23.28 10.67 -9.80
CA CYS A 116 22.64 10.12 -10.99
C CYS A 116 22.86 8.60 -11.03
N TYR A 117 21.82 7.87 -11.43
CA TYR A 117 21.90 6.44 -11.71
C TYR A 117 21.59 6.18 -13.17
N SER A 118 22.33 5.28 -13.79
CA SER A 118 21.99 4.67 -15.07
C SER A 118 22.27 3.18 -14.98
N ARG A 119 21.26 2.38 -15.29
CA ARG A 119 21.40 0.96 -15.55
C ARG A 119 22.23 0.81 -16.81
N ASN A 120 23.31 0.05 -16.71
CA ASN A 120 24.10 -0.32 -17.86
C ASN A 120 23.36 -1.45 -18.59
N GLU A 121 22.73 -1.15 -19.73
CA GLU A 121 22.05 -2.15 -20.59
C GLU A 121 23.06 -3.09 -21.29
N TRP A 122 24.31 -2.64 -21.42
CA TRP A 122 25.46 -3.44 -21.79
C TRP A 122 26.60 -3.07 -20.85
N ASP A 123 27.12 -4.04 -20.10
CA ASP A 123 28.47 -3.95 -19.58
C ASP A 123 29.40 -4.52 -20.65
N PRO A 124 30.12 -3.68 -21.42
CA PRO A 124 31.08 -4.17 -22.42
C PRO A 124 32.27 -4.90 -21.79
N ASP A 125 32.37 -4.94 -20.46
CA ASP A 125 33.47 -5.53 -19.70
C ASP A 125 32.90 -6.39 -18.55
N SER A 126 32.03 -7.37 -18.87
CA SER A 126 31.54 -8.38 -17.91
C SER A 126 32.67 -9.02 -17.08
N ASP A 127 33.85 -9.08 -17.68
CA ASP A 127 35.10 -9.53 -17.06
C ASP A 127 35.52 -8.65 -15.87
N ARG A 128 35.25 -7.34 -15.89
CA ARG A 128 35.56 -6.41 -14.78
C ARG A 128 34.68 -6.66 -13.57
N HIS A 129 33.36 -6.73 -13.73
CA HIS A 129 32.46 -7.06 -12.62
C HIS A 129 32.80 -8.44 -12.05
N HIS A 130 33.07 -9.42 -12.91
CA HIS A 130 33.48 -10.75 -12.47
C HIS A 130 34.82 -10.74 -11.72
N ARG A 131 35.83 -10.00 -12.19
CA ARG A 131 37.12 -9.82 -11.47
C ARG A 131 36.91 -9.16 -10.11
N PHE A 132 36.06 -8.15 -10.03
CA PHE A 132 35.76 -7.49 -8.75
C PHE A 132 35.08 -8.46 -7.77
N GLN A 133 34.13 -9.26 -8.24
CA GLN A 133 33.51 -10.34 -7.45
C GLN A 133 34.55 -11.35 -6.94
N GLN A 134 35.51 -11.75 -7.78
CA GLN A 134 36.62 -12.65 -7.38
C GLN A 134 37.53 -12.01 -6.32
N LEU A 135 37.83 -10.71 -6.42
CA LEU A 135 38.63 -9.99 -5.42
C LEU A 135 37.93 -9.92 -4.05
N LEU A 136 36.60 -10.00 -4.02
CA LEU A 136 35.80 -10.02 -2.80
C LEU A 136 35.64 -11.41 -2.20
N THR A 137 35.95 -12.49 -2.92
CA THR A 137 35.78 -13.87 -2.45
C THR A 137 36.45 -14.13 -1.08
N PRO A 138 37.69 -13.68 -0.79
CA PRO A 138 38.29 -13.88 0.53
C PRO A 138 37.49 -13.24 1.67
N LEU A 139 36.92 -12.06 1.44
CA LEU A 139 36.05 -11.38 2.40
C LEU A 139 34.75 -12.18 2.59
N LEU A 140 34.10 -12.58 1.50
CA LEU A 140 32.85 -13.33 1.54
C LEU A 140 32.99 -14.66 2.30
N LEU A 141 34.08 -15.40 2.05
CA LEU A 141 34.39 -16.62 2.79
C LEU A 141 34.60 -16.34 4.28
N ALA A 142 35.31 -15.26 4.65
CA ALA A 142 35.51 -14.88 6.05
C ALA A 142 34.21 -14.48 6.78
N LEU A 143 33.21 -14.00 6.04
CA LEU A 143 31.89 -13.63 6.56
C LEU A 143 30.87 -14.78 6.50
N SER A 144 31.24 -15.94 5.98
CA SER A 144 30.34 -17.08 5.83
C SER A 144 30.28 -17.91 7.12
N PRO A 145 29.11 -18.50 7.47
CA PRO A 145 29.01 -19.36 8.66
C PRO A 145 29.94 -20.57 8.55
N LYS A 146 30.53 -21.02 9.67
CA LYS A 146 31.38 -22.22 9.71
C LYS A 146 30.68 -23.47 9.20
N SER A 147 29.37 -23.57 9.45
CA SER A 147 28.53 -24.68 8.98
C SER A 147 28.36 -24.73 7.46
N SER A 148 28.67 -23.65 6.73
CA SER A 148 28.66 -23.66 5.26
C SER A 148 29.90 -24.35 4.65
N PHE A 149 30.90 -24.69 5.48
CA PHE A 149 32.15 -25.32 5.02
C PHE A 149 32.19 -26.84 5.20
N SER A 150 31.09 -27.47 5.61
CA SER A 150 31.04 -28.92 5.88
C SER A 150 31.36 -29.78 4.66
N ASP A 151 31.01 -29.29 3.46
CA ASP A 151 31.23 -30.01 2.19
C ASP A 151 32.32 -29.36 1.32
N GLY A 152 33.20 -28.53 1.91
CA GLY A 152 34.27 -27.81 1.21
C GLY A 152 34.09 -26.30 1.21
N LEU A 153 34.62 -25.61 0.20
CA LEU A 153 34.42 -24.16 0.07
C LEU A 153 32.98 -23.88 -0.40
N PRO A 154 32.20 -23.06 0.32
CA PRO A 154 30.85 -22.72 -0.11
C PRO A 154 30.87 -21.90 -1.39
N ASP A 155 29.93 -22.20 -2.28
CA ASP A 155 29.61 -21.33 -3.41
C ASP A 155 28.71 -20.19 -2.93
N ILE A 156 29.13 -18.95 -3.19
CA ILE A 156 28.44 -17.73 -2.72
C ILE A 156 27.92 -16.99 -3.95
N PRO A 157 26.64 -17.19 -4.33
CA PRO A 157 26.09 -16.52 -5.50
C PRO A 157 26.02 -15.01 -5.28
N PHE A 158 26.33 -14.26 -6.34
CA PHE A 158 26.05 -12.84 -6.41
C PHE A 158 24.65 -12.61 -6.97
N LEU A 159 23.84 -11.88 -6.19
CA LEU A 159 22.50 -11.47 -6.54
C LEU A 159 22.54 -10.08 -7.18
N SER A 160 21.64 -9.89 -8.14
CA SER A 160 21.35 -8.62 -8.77
C SER A 160 19.96 -8.15 -8.34
N PHE A 161 19.79 -6.83 -8.20
CA PHE A 161 18.49 -6.24 -7.93
C PHE A 161 17.89 -5.74 -9.24
N GLU A 162 16.75 -6.33 -9.62
CA GLU A 162 16.04 -5.95 -10.84
C GLU A 162 14.77 -5.18 -10.48
N ASP A 163 14.69 -3.92 -10.92
CA ASP A 163 13.46 -3.12 -10.93
C ASP A 163 13.16 -2.56 -12.32
N ASP A 164 12.12 -1.74 -12.48
CA ASP A 164 11.81 -1.11 -13.77
C ASP A 164 12.70 0.12 -14.05
N VAL A 165 13.61 0.53 -13.16
CA VAL A 165 14.31 1.82 -13.24
C VAL A 165 15.57 1.70 -14.10
N ILE A 166 15.57 2.38 -15.25
CA ILE A 166 16.75 2.52 -16.12
C ILE A 166 17.62 3.67 -15.64
N ARG A 167 17.03 4.84 -15.36
CA ARG A 167 17.81 6.03 -14.97
C ARG A 167 17.13 6.79 -13.85
N ILE A 168 17.92 7.42 -12.99
CA ILE A 168 17.50 8.38 -11.97
C ILE A 168 18.35 9.64 -12.13
N ILE A 169 17.69 10.78 -12.24
CA ILE A 169 18.29 12.10 -12.36
C ILE A 169 17.73 12.95 -11.22
N PRO A 170 18.50 13.22 -10.16
CA PRO A 170 18.08 14.12 -9.10
C PRO A 170 17.82 15.53 -9.67
N VAL A 171 16.68 16.11 -9.33
CA VAL A 171 16.25 17.44 -9.77
C VAL A 171 16.45 18.47 -8.67
N GLU A 172 15.95 18.18 -7.47
CA GLU A 172 16.03 19.09 -6.32
C GLU A 172 16.04 18.30 -5.01
N THR A 173 16.81 18.78 -4.03
CA THR A 173 16.78 18.28 -2.65
C THR A 173 16.60 19.45 -1.71
N LEU A 174 15.71 19.30 -0.74
CA LEU A 174 15.35 20.34 0.22
C LEU A 174 14.89 19.70 1.53
N VAL A 175 14.82 20.51 2.58
CA VAL A 175 14.36 20.07 3.91
C VAL A 175 13.23 21.00 4.35
N GLY A 176 12.03 20.45 4.45
CA GLY A 176 10.84 21.13 4.95
C GLY A 176 10.68 21.04 6.47
N PRO A 177 9.87 21.94 7.05
CA PRO A 177 9.65 21.99 8.49
C PRO A 177 8.84 20.81 9.02
N SER A 178 7.90 20.27 8.22
CA SER A 178 6.99 19.20 8.66
C SER A 178 7.44 17.85 8.10
N VAL A 179 7.61 17.77 6.79
CA VAL A 179 7.96 16.51 6.11
C VAL A 179 9.44 16.15 6.25
N GLY A 180 10.31 17.12 6.54
CA GLY A 180 11.75 16.93 6.59
C GLY A 180 12.38 16.88 5.20
N GLU A 181 13.38 16.02 5.02
CA GLU A 181 14.14 15.97 3.76
C GLU A 181 13.33 15.35 2.61
N MET A 182 13.32 16.04 1.47
CA MET A 182 12.58 15.69 0.26
C MET A 182 13.51 15.63 -0.95
N LEU A 183 13.22 14.70 -1.86
CA LEU A 183 13.92 14.53 -3.12
C LEU A 183 12.92 14.57 -4.28
N VAL A 184 13.15 15.48 -5.22
CA VAL A 184 12.55 15.44 -6.55
C VAL A 184 13.53 14.78 -7.51
N GLU A 185 13.08 13.77 -8.23
CA GLU A 185 13.90 13.01 -9.18
C GLU A 185 13.13 12.74 -10.48
N ASP A 186 13.82 12.81 -11.61
CA ASP A 186 13.31 12.35 -12.90
C ASP A 186 13.82 10.92 -13.14
N VAL A 187 12.91 10.00 -13.42
CA VAL A 187 13.22 8.59 -13.64
C VAL A 187 12.80 8.13 -15.02
N VAL A 188 13.65 7.32 -15.63
CA VAL A 188 13.34 6.60 -16.86
C VAL A 188 13.04 5.16 -16.49
N LEU A 189 11.85 4.69 -16.85
CA LEU A 189 11.41 3.32 -16.58
C LEU A 189 11.35 2.49 -17.87
N ASP A 190 11.82 1.24 -17.80
CA ASP A 190 11.67 0.26 -18.87
C ASP A 190 10.45 -0.63 -18.61
N ARG A 191 9.55 -0.72 -19.58
CA ARG A 191 8.52 -1.78 -19.64
C ARG A 191 8.38 -2.36 -21.04
N SER A 192 9.39 -2.18 -21.90
CA SER A 192 9.46 -2.48 -23.34
C SER A 192 8.48 -1.70 -24.24
N GLN A 193 8.90 -1.54 -25.51
CA GLN A 193 8.40 -0.69 -26.62
C GLN A 193 8.53 0.84 -26.48
N SER A 194 8.47 1.44 -25.28
CA SER A 194 8.82 2.85 -25.10
C SER A 194 9.22 3.17 -23.63
N PRO A 195 10.36 3.82 -23.39
CA PRO A 195 10.75 4.22 -22.05
C PRO A 195 9.78 5.27 -21.50
N LYS A 196 9.33 5.08 -20.26
CA LYS A 196 8.41 6.01 -19.59
C LYS A 196 9.20 6.96 -18.72
N LEU A 197 9.13 8.25 -19.03
CA LEU A 197 9.73 9.29 -18.21
C LEU A 197 8.72 9.77 -17.16
N ARG A 198 9.17 9.84 -15.90
CA ARG A 198 8.35 10.30 -14.78
C ARG A 198 9.14 11.22 -13.88
N ARG A 199 8.47 12.19 -13.28
CA ARG A 199 8.99 12.92 -12.12
C ARG A 199 8.42 12.32 -10.85
N ARG A 200 9.26 12.11 -9.83
CA ARG A 200 8.89 11.57 -8.52
C ARG A 200 9.21 12.56 -7.41
N LEU A 201 8.35 12.61 -6.40
CA LEU A 201 8.61 13.20 -5.10
C LEU A 201 8.81 12.06 -4.10
N ARG A 202 9.86 12.14 -3.29
CA ARG A 202 10.16 11.20 -2.20
C ARG A 202 10.43 11.96 -0.92
N PHE A 203 9.94 11.43 0.20
CA PHE A 203 10.26 11.93 1.53
C PHE A 203 11.27 10.98 2.17
N LYS A 204 12.41 11.48 2.67
CA LYS A 204 13.42 10.62 3.29
C LYS A 204 12.93 9.95 4.58
N ARG A 205 11.93 10.53 5.26
CA ARG A 205 11.26 9.90 6.41
C ARG A 205 10.46 8.64 6.04
N MET A 206 10.03 8.52 4.78
CA MET A 206 9.32 7.35 4.23
C MET A 206 9.93 6.94 2.89
N PRO A 207 11.18 6.50 2.89
CA PRO A 207 11.95 6.36 1.66
C PRO A 207 11.52 5.14 0.81
N ASN A 208 10.65 4.29 1.34
CA ASN A 208 10.05 3.14 0.64
C ASN A 208 8.96 3.59 -0.33
N LEU A 209 8.38 4.76 -0.07
CA LEU A 209 7.21 5.25 -0.77
C LEU A 209 7.61 6.38 -1.72
N VAL A 210 7.34 6.18 -3.00
CA VAL A 210 7.20 7.33 -3.91
C VAL A 210 5.95 8.05 -3.48
N GLN A 211 6.08 9.29 -3.00
CA GLN A 211 4.97 10.09 -2.48
C GLN A 211 4.06 10.56 -3.60
N SER A 212 4.66 11.12 -4.65
CA SER A 212 3.91 11.56 -5.83
C SER A 212 4.71 11.29 -7.09
N GLN A 213 4.01 11.00 -8.18
CA GLN A 213 4.62 10.87 -9.49
C GLN A 213 3.69 11.36 -10.60
N VAL A 214 4.29 11.95 -11.63
CA VAL A 214 3.62 12.42 -12.85
C VAL A 214 4.41 11.99 -14.08
N HIS A 215 3.74 11.82 -15.22
CA HIS A 215 4.47 11.65 -16.47
C HIS A 215 5.14 12.96 -16.86
N LEU A 216 6.27 12.84 -17.56
CA LEU A 216 6.93 13.96 -18.18
C LEU A 216 6.73 13.88 -19.70
N LEU A 217 6.23 14.96 -20.28
CA LEU A 217 6.02 15.10 -21.73
C LEU A 217 7.12 16.01 -22.32
N PRO A 218 7.55 15.76 -23.57
CA PRO A 218 8.44 16.68 -24.26
C PRO A 218 7.86 18.09 -24.31
N ASP A 219 8.65 19.08 -23.93
CA ASP A 219 8.22 20.47 -23.93
C ASP A 219 8.37 21.08 -25.33
N SER A 220 7.28 21.05 -26.09
CA SER A 220 7.20 21.63 -27.44
C SER A 220 7.34 23.16 -27.47
N SER A 221 7.16 23.83 -26.32
CA SER A 221 7.24 25.29 -26.21
C SER A 221 8.68 25.79 -25.96
N SER A 222 9.57 24.89 -25.53
CA SER A 222 10.97 25.22 -25.29
C SER A 222 11.82 25.00 -26.53
N SER A 223 12.74 25.94 -26.79
CA SER A 223 13.79 25.77 -27.79
C SER A 223 14.95 24.89 -27.30
N ARG A 224 14.93 24.48 -26.02
CA ARG A 224 15.96 23.64 -25.42
C ARG A 224 15.62 22.17 -25.67
N PHE A 225 16.41 21.54 -26.54
CA PHE A 225 16.31 20.10 -26.77
C PHE A 225 16.40 19.33 -25.44
N GLY A 226 15.42 18.47 -25.15
CA GLY A 226 15.35 17.68 -23.92
C GLY A 226 14.72 18.38 -22.72
N SER A 227 14.02 19.50 -22.90
CA SER A 227 13.14 20.04 -21.85
C SER A 227 11.87 19.19 -21.74
N PHE A 228 11.41 18.98 -20.51
CA PHE A 228 10.21 18.20 -20.21
C PHE A 228 9.30 18.95 -19.26
N MET A 229 7.99 18.78 -19.44
CA MET A 229 6.95 19.35 -18.59
C MET A 229 6.09 18.25 -17.96
N PRO A 230 5.63 18.44 -16.71
CA PRO A 230 4.72 17.50 -16.08
C PRO A 230 3.37 17.44 -16.79
N GLU A 231 2.90 16.22 -17.08
CA GLU A 231 1.55 15.97 -17.57
C GLU A 231 0.53 16.28 -16.47
N LYS A 232 -0.34 17.26 -16.72
CA LYS A 232 -1.35 17.68 -15.75
C LYS A 232 -2.50 16.68 -15.67
N GLY A 233 -2.87 16.30 -14.44
CA GLY A 233 -4.02 15.42 -14.16
C GLY A 233 -3.78 13.95 -14.44
N SER A 234 -2.53 13.53 -14.64
CA SER A 234 -2.19 12.13 -14.83
C SER A 234 -2.15 11.36 -13.51
N LEU A 235 -2.99 10.34 -13.38
CA LEU A 235 -3.05 9.50 -12.18
C LEU A 235 -2.03 8.36 -12.26
N VAL A 236 -0.78 8.64 -11.92
CA VAL A 236 0.30 7.66 -12.06
C VAL A 236 0.40 6.73 -10.85
N GLN A 237 0.11 7.23 -9.64
CA GLN A 237 0.15 6.43 -8.42
C GLN A 237 -0.92 5.34 -8.43
N PRO A 238 -0.60 4.10 -7.97
CA PRO A 238 -1.52 2.96 -8.08
C PRO A 238 -2.87 3.18 -7.40
N TYR A 239 -2.89 3.82 -6.23
CA TYR A 239 -4.10 4.02 -5.42
C TYR A 239 -4.97 5.19 -5.89
N LEU A 240 -4.44 6.15 -6.67
CA LEU A 240 -5.21 7.32 -7.11
C LEU A 240 -6.35 6.97 -8.07
N ARG A 241 -6.14 6.01 -8.98
CA ARG A 241 -7.22 5.56 -9.88
C ARG A 241 -8.36 4.88 -9.11
N PRO A 242 -8.10 3.93 -8.19
CA PRO A 242 -9.10 3.43 -7.25
C PRO A 242 -9.81 4.52 -6.45
N MET A 243 -9.09 5.55 -5.96
CA MET A 243 -9.73 6.68 -5.28
C MET A 243 -10.70 7.43 -6.20
N VAL A 244 -10.32 7.72 -7.44
CA VAL A 244 -11.22 8.38 -8.42
C VAL A 244 -12.37 7.45 -8.84
N ALA A 245 -12.16 6.13 -8.88
CA ALA A 245 -13.20 5.16 -9.20
C ALA A 245 -14.36 5.17 -8.18
N SER A 246 -14.14 5.63 -6.94
CA SER A 246 -15.18 5.77 -5.92
C SER A 246 -16.31 6.71 -6.34
N LEU A 247 -16.03 7.67 -7.23
CA LEU A 247 -17.02 8.60 -7.79
C LEU A 247 -18.16 7.89 -8.52
N SER A 248 -17.94 6.64 -8.96
CA SER A 248 -18.98 5.82 -9.58
C SER A 248 -20.15 5.47 -8.65
N LEU A 249 -19.97 5.60 -7.32
CA LEU A 249 -21.04 5.40 -6.33
C LEU A 249 -22.00 6.58 -6.28
N ILE A 250 -21.59 7.75 -6.77
CA ILE A 250 -22.37 8.99 -6.72
C ILE A 250 -22.60 9.59 -8.11
N SER A 251 -22.28 8.85 -9.18
CA SER A 251 -22.36 9.37 -10.56
C SER A 251 -23.73 9.95 -10.90
N PRO A 252 -24.88 9.31 -10.57
CA PRO A 252 -26.19 9.87 -10.91
C PRO A 252 -26.45 11.22 -10.22
N ALA A 253 -26.02 11.37 -8.97
CA ALA A 253 -26.20 12.60 -8.20
C ALA A 253 -25.31 13.73 -8.74
N VAL A 254 -24.05 13.41 -9.09
CA VAL A 254 -23.11 14.34 -9.72
C VAL A 254 -23.65 14.80 -11.07
N ASP A 255 -24.16 13.87 -11.88
CA ASP A 255 -24.73 14.17 -13.19
C ASP A 255 -25.94 15.10 -13.12
N LEU A 256 -26.90 14.81 -12.22
CA LEU A 256 -28.06 15.66 -12.00
C LEU A 256 -27.66 17.08 -11.56
N GLN A 257 -26.64 17.19 -10.70
CA GLN A 257 -26.11 18.47 -10.26
C GLN A 257 -25.48 19.26 -11.42
N VAL A 258 -24.68 18.59 -12.26
CA VAL A 258 -24.07 19.19 -13.46
C VAL A 258 -25.14 19.61 -14.47
N GLN A 259 -26.16 18.78 -14.72
CA GLN A 259 -27.30 19.11 -15.59
C GLN A 259 -28.10 20.31 -15.07
N SER A 260 -28.11 20.52 -13.74
CA SER A 260 -28.72 21.68 -13.09
C SER A 260 -27.84 22.93 -13.12
N GLY A 261 -26.69 22.90 -13.79
CA GLY A 261 -25.75 24.01 -13.90
C GLY A 261 -24.92 24.27 -12.63
N LEU A 262 -24.89 23.32 -11.69
CA LEU A 262 -24.11 23.42 -10.46
C LEU A 262 -22.81 22.62 -10.60
N MET A 263 -21.73 23.15 -10.03
CA MET A 263 -20.43 22.49 -10.03
C MET A 263 -20.29 21.59 -8.79
N PRO A 264 -19.96 20.29 -8.94
CA PRO A 264 -19.64 19.41 -7.82
C PRO A 264 -18.39 19.89 -7.08
N ARG A 265 -18.38 19.76 -5.76
CA ARG A 265 -17.28 20.19 -4.89
C ARG A 265 -16.52 19.01 -4.30
N VAL A 266 -15.21 19.12 -4.30
CA VAL A 266 -14.32 18.14 -3.68
C VAL A 266 -13.32 18.80 -2.74
N LEU A 267 -13.18 18.21 -1.56
CA LEU A 267 -12.09 18.49 -0.62
C LEU A 267 -11.04 17.39 -0.75
N CYS A 268 -9.80 17.76 -1.05
CA CYS A 268 -8.63 16.88 -0.99
C CYS A 268 -7.79 17.25 0.22
N VAL A 269 -7.62 16.32 1.16
CA VAL A 269 -6.76 16.49 2.33
C VAL A 269 -5.48 15.69 2.12
N GLY A 270 -4.36 16.41 2.03
CA GLY A 270 -3.11 15.92 1.43
C GLY A 270 -3.07 16.29 -0.05
N VAL A 271 -2.15 17.19 -0.43
CA VAL A 271 -2.00 17.63 -1.84
C VAL A 271 -0.90 16.82 -2.52
N GLY A 272 0.21 16.57 -1.82
CA GLY A 272 1.39 15.94 -2.42
C GLY A 272 1.82 16.68 -3.69
N GLY A 273 2.04 15.96 -4.79
CA GLY A 273 2.35 16.55 -6.10
C GLY A 273 1.15 17.16 -6.84
N GLY A 274 -0.06 17.12 -6.30
CA GLY A 274 -1.25 17.75 -6.88
C GLY A 274 -1.90 17.01 -8.05
N ALA A 275 -1.44 15.80 -8.41
CA ALA A 275 -1.96 15.05 -9.55
C ALA A 275 -3.46 14.71 -9.41
N LEU A 276 -3.91 14.35 -8.21
CA LEU A 276 -5.32 14.07 -7.91
C LEU A 276 -6.19 15.30 -8.15
N LEU A 277 -5.80 16.46 -7.58
CA LEU A 277 -6.50 17.73 -7.73
C LEU A 277 -6.62 18.13 -9.21
N MET A 278 -5.50 18.06 -9.94
CA MET A 278 -5.47 18.40 -11.36
C MET A 278 -6.36 17.45 -12.17
N SER A 279 -6.44 16.17 -11.83
CA SER A 279 -7.34 15.22 -12.51
C SER A 279 -8.81 15.58 -12.23
N LEU A 280 -9.17 15.82 -10.96
CA LEU A 280 -10.54 16.20 -10.57
C LEU A 280 -11.00 17.48 -11.27
N ARG A 281 -10.11 18.48 -11.36
CA ARG A 281 -10.40 19.74 -12.03
C ARG A 281 -10.46 19.62 -13.55
N LEU A 282 -9.46 19.01 -14.19
CA LEU A 282 -9.32 19.00 -15.65
C LEU A 282 -10.19 17.96 -16.35
N LYS A 283 -10.46 16.82 -15.70
CA LYS A 283 -11.24 15.72 -16.30
C LYS A 283 -12.72 15.81 -15.92
N PHE A 284 -13.00 16.16 -14.67
CA PHE A 284 -14.38 16.14 -14.15
C PHE A 284 -14.98 17.53 -13.94
N GLY A 285 -14.18 18.61 -14.06
CA GLY A 285 -14.69 19.97 -13.95
C GLY A 285 -15.14 20.38 -12.54
N PHE A 286 -14.63 19.73 -11.50
CA PHE A 286 -15.02 19.99 -10.11
C PHE A 286 -14.48 21.32 -9.58
N ASP A 287 -15.15 21.85 -8.55
CA ASP A 287 -14.65 22.89 -7.65
C ASP A 287 -13.82 22.21 -6.54
N VAL A 288 -12.51 22.28 -6.68
CA VAL A 288 -11.49 21.54 -5.93
C VAL A 288 -10.83 22.44 -4.89
N LEU A 289 -10.89 22.00 -3.64
CA LEU A 289 -10.11 22.56 -2.54
C LEU A 289 -9.07 21.54 -2.06
N GLY A 290 -7.79 21.87 -2.19
CA GLY A 290 -6.70 21.11 -1.58
C GLY A 290 -6.23 21.70 -0.27
N ILE A 291 -5.94 20.86 0.73
CA ILE A 291 -5.31 21.27 1.99
C ILE A 291 -4.01 20.49 2.16
N GLU A 292 -2.91 21.21 2.39
CA GLU A 292 -1.58 20.66 2.62
C GLU A 292 -0.95 21.30 3.85
N ALA A 293 -0.26 20.51 4.66
CA ALA A 293 0.33 20.97 5.91
C ALA A 293 1.73 21.56 5.72
N ASP A 294 2.45 21.17 4.66
CA ASP A 294 3.82 21.63 4.38
C ASP A 294 3.86 22.59 3.17
N GLU A 295 4.26 23.84 3.43
CA GLU A 295 4.36 24.90 2.41
C GLU A 295 5.33 24.52 1.29
N LEU A 296 6.42 23.81 1.61
CA LEU A 296 7.40 23.41 0.61
C LEU A 296 6.84 22.29 -0.28
N VAL A 297 5.98 21.41 0.24
CA VAL A 297 5.29 20.42 -0.61
C VAL A 297 4.37 21.12 -1.62
N LEU A 298 3.61 22.14 -1.19
CA LEU A 298 2.79 22.95 -2.09
C LEU A 298 3.63 23.67 -3.15
N ASP A 299 4.75 24.26 -2.75
CA ASP A 299 5.68 24.95 -3.66
C ASP A 299 6.27 23.97 -4.70
N LEU A 300 6.72 22.79 -4.27
CA LEU A 300 7.19 21.73 -5.17
C LEU A 300 6.08 21.28 -6.13
N ALA A 301 4.86 21.09 -5.65
CA ALA A 301 3.73 20.70 -6.49
C ALA A 301 3.50 21.70 -7.65
N LYS A 302 3.59 23.00 -7.35
CA LYS A 302 3.44 24.08 -8.33
C LYS A 302 4.62 24.16 -9.29
N ARG A 303 5.86 24.12 -8.78
CA ARG A 303 7.07 24.29 -9.60
C ARG A 303 7.41 23.08 -10.46
N HIS A 304 7.18 21.87 -9.93
CA HIS A 304 7.73 20.63 -10.51
C HIS A 304 6.69 19.64 -11.01
N PHE A 305 5.48 19.62 -10.42
CA PHE A 305 4.46 18.63 -10.73
C PHE A 305 3.25 19.18 -11.51
N GLY A 306 3.28 20.47 -11.84
CA GLY A 306 2.30 21.10 -12.72
C GLY A 306 0.97 21.45 -12.06
N LEU A 307 0.92 21.49 -10.71
CA LEU A 307 -0.21 22.01 -9.97
C LEU A 307 -0.43 23.48 -10.33
N THR A 308 -1.61 23.82 -10.81
CA THR A 308 -1.98 25.21 -11.13
C THR A 308 -3.36 25.51 -10.57
N GLU A 309 -3.44 26.58 -9.78
CA GLU A 309 -4.70 27.11 -9.26
C GLU A 309 -5.44 27.90 -10.34
N ASP A 310 -6.77 27.84 -10.31
CA ASP A 310 -7.67 28.67 -11.11
C ASP A 310 -8.85 29.11 -10.23
N ASP A 311 -9.94 29.60 -10.82
CA ASP A 311 -11.10 30.06 -10.03
C ASP A 311 -11.81 28.94 -9.25
N PHE A 312 -11.62 27.68 -9.67
CA PHE A 312 -12.28 26.48 -9.18
C PHE A 312 -11.30 25.39 -8.70
N LEU A 313 -9.99 25.63 -8.71
CA LEU A 313 -9.00 24.84 -8.01
C LEU A 313 -8.19 25.78 -7.12
N LYS A 314 -8.35 25.64 -5.81
CA LYS A 314 -7.60 26.40 -4.80
C LYS A 314 -6.86 25.45 -3.87
N VAL A 315 -5.70 25.89 -3.36
CA VAL A 315 -4.99 25.19 -2.29
C VAL A 315 -4.83 26.07 -1.06
N GLY A 316 -4.95 25.46 0.11
CA GLY A 316 -4.76 26.10 1.41
C GLY A 316 -3.65 25.43 2.19
N LEU A 317 -2.78 26.23 2.82
CA LEU A 317 -1.76 25.77 3.74
C LEU A 317 -2.35 25.64 5.15
N GLY A 318 -2.42 24.42 5.68
CA GLY A 318 -2.88 24.16 7.05
C GLY A 318 -3.10 22.67 7.35
N ASP A 319 -3.38 22.38 8.62
CA ASP A 319 -3.69 21.02 9.05
C ASP A 319 -5.06 20.55 8.52
N GLY A 320 -5.06 19.40 7.85
CA GLY A 320 -6.25 18.84 7.22
C GLY A 320 -7.38 18.50 8.21
N LEU A 321 -7.02 17.94 9.37
CA LEU A 321 -7.99 17.52 10.38
C LEU A 321 -8.63 18.72 11.08
N ALA A 322 -7.85 19.75 11.38
CA ALA A 322 -8.31 21.03 11.89
C ALA A 322 -9.25 21.71 10.88
N CYS A 323 -8.93 21.69 9.58
CA CYS A 323 -9.80 22.22 8.53
C CYS A 323 -11.15 21.48 8.49
N ILE A 324 -11.15 20.15 8.56
CA ILE A 324 -12.39 19.35 8.61
C ILE A 324 -13.25 19.74 9.82
N LYS A 325 -12.65 19.82 11.01
CA LYS A 325 -13.34 20.24 12.24
C LYS A 325 -13.90 21.66 12.10
N TYR A 326 -13.15 22.59 11.53
CA TYR A 326 -13.59 23.97 11.31
C TYR A 326 -14.75 24.07 10.32
N LEU A 327 -14.68 23.35 9.19
CA LEU A 327 -15.77 23.29 8.21
C LEU A 327 -17.06 22.71 8.84
N SER A 328 -16.94 21.71 9.71
CA SER A 328 -18.08 21.18 10.47
C SER A 328 -18.71 22.22 11.41
N MET A 329 -17.89 23.04 12.08
CA MET A 329 -18.37 24.16 12.91
C MET A 329 -19.09 25.23 12.07
N LEU A 330 -18.55 25.57 10.90
CA LEU A 330 -19.18 26.51 9.97
C LEU A 330 -20.58 26.02 9.54
N GLN A 331 -20.70 24.74 9.21
CA GLN A 331 -21.95 24.17 8.71
C GLN A 331 -23.01 24.00 9.81
N THR A 332 -22.60 23.79 11.05
CA THR A 332 -23.51 23.66 12.21
C THR A 332 -23.85 25.00 12.87
N GLY A 333 -23.25 26.12 12.41
CA GLY A 333 -23.44 27.44 12.99
C GLY A 333 -22.79 27.60 14.38
N LYS A 334 -21.98 26.64 14.81
CA LYS A 334 -21.28 26.64 16.11
C LYS A 334 -19.90 27.29 15.99
N ILE A 335 -19.85 28.51 15.46
CA ILE A 335 -18.61 29.26 15.38
C ILE A 335 -18.35 29.85 16.77
N GLU A 336 -17.71 29.07 17.65
CA GLU A 336 -16.93 29.67 18.72
C GLU A 336 -15.73 30.38 18.08
N ASP A 337 -15.29 31.51 18.65
CA ASP A 337 -14.06 32.18 18.22
C ASP A 337 -12.96 31.12 18.12
N VAL A 338 -12.54 30.79 16.89
CA VAL A 338 -11.44 29.86 16.64
C VAL A 338 -10.32 30.31 17.55
N LYS A 339 -9.98 29.51 18.56
CA LYS A 339 -8.96 29.88 19.53
C LYS A 339 -7.76 30.36 18.74
N ASN A 340 -7.42 31.64 18.91
CA ASN A 340 -6.40 32.34 18.14
C ASN A 340 -5.16 31.43 17.93
N GLY A 341 -4.94 30.94 16.71
CA GLY A 341 -3.67 30.32 16.33
C GLY A 341 -3.68 29.04 15.49
N GLU A 342 -4.77 28.24 15.46
CA GLU A 342 -4.72 26.94 14.76
C GLU A 342 -4.86 27.04 13.23
N ILE A 343 -5.67 27.98 12.72
CA ILE A 343 -5.92 28.15 11.28
C ILE A 343 -5.64 29.61 10.90
N SER A 344 -4.88 29.83 9.83
CA SER A 344 -4.55 31.18 9.36
C SER A 344 -5.80 31.92 8.88
N LEU A 345 -5.79 33.26 8.96
CA LEU A 345 -6.93 34.09 8.53
C LEU A 345 -7.21 33.93 7.02
N GLU A 346 -6.17 33.73 6.21
CA GLU A 346 -6.30 33.46 4.77
C GLU A 346 -7.02 32.15 4.52
N LEU A 347 -6.63 31.10 5.24
CA LEU A 347 -7.27 29.79 5.15
C LEU A 347 -8.72 29.85 5.65
N VAL A 348 -9.02 30.58 6.73
CA VAL A 348 -10.40 30.82 7.18
C VAL A 348 -11.25 31.47 6.08
N LYS A 349 -10.74 32.47 5.37
CA LYS A 349 -11.46 33.11 4.25
C LYS A 349 -11.71 32.13 3.11
N LEU A 350 -10.75 31.27 2.81
CA LEU A 350 -10.88 30.23 1.80
C LEU A 350 -11.95 29.20 2.19
N LEU A 351 -11.87 28.64 3.40
CA LEU A 351 -12.79 27.61 3.91
C LEU A 351 -14.25 28.10 3.97
N ARG A 352 -14.49 29.39 4.26
CA ARG A 352 -15.84 29.97 4.25
C ARG A 352 -16.55 29.88 2.90
N ARG A 353 -15.83 29.80 1.78
CA ARG A 353 -16.43 29.60 0.45
C ARG A 353 -17.11 28.23 0.31
N TYR A 354 -16.76 27.29 1.18
CA TYR A 354 -17.19 25.90 1.15
C TYR A 354 -18.11 25.53 2.33
N SER A 355 -18.76 26.51 2.97
CA SER A 355 -19.61 26.28 4.15
C SER A 355 -20.86 25.43 3.89
N SER A 356 -21.23 25.22 2.62
CA SER A 356 -22.37 24.37 2.23
C SER A 356 -21.98 22.90 2.01
N GLY A 357 -20.77 22.50 2.40
CA GLY A 357 -20.27 21.14 2.31
C GLY A 357 -19.79 20.71 0.93
N PHE A 358 -19.45 19.44 0.82
CA PHE A 358 -18.78 18.81 -0.32
C PHE A 358 -19.56 17.61 -0.85
N ASP A 359 -19.49 17.39 -2.15
CA ASP A 359 -19.99 16.18 -2.80
C ASP A 359 -18.99 15.03 -2.60
N VAL A 360 -17.71 15.35 -2.48
CA VAL A 360 -16.62 14.39 -2.31
C VAL A 360 -15.60 14.89 -1.29
N VAL A 361 -15.13 14.00 -0.43
CA VAL A 361 -13.94 14.23 0.40
C VAL A 361 -12.94 13.12 0.11
N MET A 362 -11.73 13.47 -0.32
CA MET A 362 -10.62 12.54 -0.56
C MET A 362 -9.49 12.81 0.42
N VAL A 363 -9.05 11.78 1.14
CA VAL A 363 -8.01 11.86 2.17
C VAL A 363 -6.83 11.01 1.76
N ASP A 364 -5.68 11.64 1.55
CA ASP A 364 -4.40 11.04 1.22
C ASP A 364 -3.33 11.60 2.17
N LEU A 365 -3.42 11.18 3.44
CA LEU A 365 -2.52 11.61 4.51
C LEU A 365 -1.55 10.49 4.86
N ASP A 366 -0.29 10.83 5.08
CA ASP A 366 0.73 9.93 5.60
C ASP A 366 0.87 10.07 7.13
N SER A 367 1.35 9.03 7.83
CA SER A 367 1.67 9.16 9.26
C SER A 367 2.96 9.96 9.45
N GLU A 368 3.04 10.80 10.50
CA GLU A 368 4.23 11.63 10.79
C GLU A 368 5.42 10.81 11.34
N ASP A 369 5.17 9.63 11.92
CA ASP A 369 6.15 8.85 12.68
C ASP A 369 7.09 8.02 11.80
N ALA A 370 8.28 8.57 11.52
CA ALA A 370 9.36 7.91 10.81
C ALA A 370 9.96 6.68 11.53
N SER A 371 9.64 6.48 12.82
CA SER A 371 10.30 5.47 13.67
C SER A 371 9.66 4.08 13.65
N ASN A 372 8.39 3.94 13.25
CA ASN A 372 7.66 2.66 13.33
C ASN A 372 6.59 2.57 12.24
N CYS A 373 6.86 1.79 11.18
CA CYS A 373 5.93 1.40 10.10
C CYS A 373 5.29 2.57 9.31
N VAL A 374 5.47 2.56 7.99
CA VAL A 374 4.72 3.46 7.09
C VAL A 374 3.25 3.01 7.11
N PHE A 375 2.37 3.79 7.72
CA PHE A 375 0.93 3.58 7.65
C PHE A 375 0.23 4.90 7.30
N ALA A 376 -0.96 4.77 6.74
CA ALA A 376 -1.79 5.89 6.30
C ALA A 376 -3.25 5.51 6.52
N PRO A 377 -4.12 6.43 6.95
CA PRO A 377 -3.85 7.78 7.46
C PRO A 377 -3.28 7.80 8.90
N PRO A 378 -2.94 8.98 9.47
CA PRO A 378 -2.61 9.14 10.89
C PRO A 378 -3.70 8.58 11.83
N LEU A 379 -3.33 8.18 13.06
CA LEU A 379 -4.27 7.59 14.02
C LEU A 379 -5.36 8.59 14.45
N GLU A 380 -5.03 9.88 14.47
CA GLU A 380 -5.92 10.98 14.81
C GLU A 380 -7.08 11.11 13.81
N PHE A 381 -6.89 10.63 12.57
CA PHE A 381 -7.92 10.70 11.54
C PHE A 381 -9.15 9.84 11.85
N VAL A 382 -8.94 8.68 12.49
CA VAL A 382 -10.04 7.76 12.86
C VAL A 382 -10.71 8.13 14.17
N GLU A 383 -10.28 9.21 14.83
CA GLU A 383 -10.96 9.70 16.03
C GLU A 383 -12.42 10.02 15.74
N LYS A 384 -13.28 9.64 16.69
CA LYS A 384 -14.73 9.86 16.64
C LYS A 384 -15.12 11.30 16.25
N GLY A 385 -14.39 12.28 16.79
CA GLY A 385 -14.64 13.70 16.51
C GLY A 385 -14.36 14.08 15.06
N VAL A 386 -13.31 13.50 14.44
CA VAL A 386 -12.98 13.72 13.03
C VAL A 386 -14.00 13.04 12.13
N LEU A 387 -14.37 11.79 12.40
CA LEU A 387 -15.38 11.07 11.61
C LEU A 387 -16.76 11.76 11.66
N MET A 388 -17.15 12.28 12.83
CA MET A 388 -18.38 13.07 12.98
C MET A 388 -18.31 14.39 12.19
N ALA A 389 -17.15 15.06 12.19
CA ALA A 389 -16.95 16.27 11.40
C ALA A 389 -16.99 15.96 9.89
N LEU A 390 -16.35 14.88 9.42
CA LEU A 390 -16.45 14.39 8.04
C LEU A 390 -17.90 14.14 7.63
N ARG A 391 -18.67 13.43 8.48
CA ARG A 391 -20.09 13.16 8.23
C ARG A 391 -20.93 14.43 8.17
N THR A 392 -20.51 15.50 8.85
CA THR A 392 -21.19 16.80 8.82
C THR A 392 -20.93 17.54 7.51
N ILE A 393 -19.68 17.53 7.02
CA ILE A 393 -19.27 18.32 5.85
C ILE A 393 -19.61 17.67 4.51
N ILE A 394 -19.88 16.37 4.50
CA ILE A 394 -20.32 15.65 3.31
C ILE A 394 -21.83 15.86 3.09
N LYS A 395 -22.22 16.11 1.84
CA LYS A 395 -23.62 16.23 1.42
C LYS A 395 -24.34 14.88 1.45
N GLU A 396 -25.67 14.92 1.36
CA GLU A 396 -26.55 13.75 1.48
C GLU A 396 -26.16 12.58 0.56
N HIS A 397 -25.81 12.85 -0.70
CA HIS A 397 -25.39 11.86 -1.67
C HIS A 397 -23.87 11.87 -1.92
N GLY A 398 -23.09 12.37 -0.96
CA GLY A 398 -21.65 12.48 -1.10
C GLY A 398 -20.89 11.24 -0.67
N VAL A 399 -19.61 11.21 -1.03
CA VAL A 399 -18.68 10.11 -0.73
C VAL A 399 -17.40 10.60 -0.07
N VAL A 400 -16.93 9.85 0.93
CA VAL A 400 -15.60 9.99 1.54
C VAL A 400 -14.71 8.86 1.04
N THR A 401 -13.51 9.18 0.57
CA THR A 401 -12.55 8.22 0.02
C THR A 401 -11.20 8.41 0.70
N VAL A 402 -10.60 7.33 1.19
CA VAL A 402 -9.38 7.37 1.99
C VAL A 402 -8.36 6.39 1.42
N ASN A 403 -7.15 6.86 1.15
CA ASN A 403 -6.00 5.97 0.92
C ASN A 403 -5.54 5.39 2.27
N VAL A 404 -5.45 4.07 2.36
CA VAL A 404 -5.09 3.36 3.58
C VAL A 404 -3.90 2.45 3.32
N VAL A 405 -2.85 2.62 4.13
CA VAL A 405 -1.76 1.64 4.26
C VAL A 405 -1.86 1.11 5.69
N PRO A 406 -2.41 -0.08 5.90
CA PRO A 406 -2.70 -0.55 7.25
C PRO A 406 -1.44 -1.00 7.98
N SER A 407 -1.26 -0.56 9.22
CA SER A 407 -0.19 -1.04 10.10
C SER A 407 -0.33 -2.53 10.43
N CYS A 408 -1.58 -2.99 10.54
CA CYS A 408 -1.96 -4.40 10.63
C CYS A 408 -3.43 -4.59 10.25
N MET A 409 -3.82 -5.83 9.93
CA MET A 409 -5.19 -6.15 9.51
C MET A 409 -6.24 -5.97 10.62
N SER A 410 -5.86 -6.05 11.89
CA SER A 410 -6.79 -5.78 13.00
C SER A 410 -7.11 -4.29 13.11
N PHE A 411 -6.10 -3.42 12.97
CA PHE A 411 -6.31 -1.97 12.93
C PHE A 411 -7.19 -1.57 11.74
N TYR A 412 -6.94 -2.17 10.58
CA TYR A 412 -7.73 -1.91 9.39
C TYR A 412 -9.21 -2.29 9.54
N LYS A 413 -9.49 -3.46 10.14
CA LYS A 413 -10.87 -3.87 10.45
C LYS A 413 -11.57 -2.91 11.42
N GLN A 414 -10.86 -2.46 12.46
CA GLN A 414 -11.41 -1.48 13.40
C GLN A 414 -11.77 -0.17 12.68
N MET A 415 -10.90 0.32 11.78
CA MET A 415 -11.19 1.51 10.98
C MET A 415 -12.47 1.34 10.14
N ILE A 416 -12.68 0.17 9.52
CA ILE A 416 -13.91 -0.13 8.77
C ILE A 416 -15.14 -0.05 9.69
N ASP A 417 -15.06 -0.62 10.89
CA ASP A 417 -16.16 -0.60 11.87
C ASP A 417 -16.46 0.81 12.39
N ASP A 418 -15.42 1.62 12.61
CA ASP A 418 -15.56 3.02 13.03
C ASP A 418 -16.26 3.83 11.93
N PHE A 419 -15.87 3.67 10.67
CA PHE A 419 -16.57 4.31 9.53
C PHE A 419 -18.03 3.83 9.43
N GLY A 420 -18.30 2.54 9.62
CA GLY A 420 -19.65 1.98 9.62
C GLY A 420 -20.58 2.55 10.71
N SER A 421 -20.00 3.17 11.75
CA SER A 421 -20.77 3.84 12.81
C SER A 421 -21.24 5.25 12.43
N PHE A 422 -20.68 5.86 11.39
CA PHE A 422 -20.98 7.25 10.97
C PHE A 422 -21.56 7.37 9.55
N PHE A 423 -21.27 6.40 8.69
CA PHE A 423 -21.68 6.41 7.28
C PHE A 423 -22.70 5.32 6.99
N SER A 424 -23.46 5.49 5.91
CA SER A 424 -24.53 4.55 5.56
C SER A 424 -23.97 3.23 5.04
N GLU A 425 -22.97 3.30 4.18
CA GLU A 425 -22.33 2.14 3.55
C GLU A 425 -20.83 2.38 3.48
N VAL A 426 -20.05 1.31 3.64
CA VAL A 426 -18.59 1.34 3.52
C VAL A 426 -18.16 0.25 2.54
N TYR A 427 -17.22 0.59 1.69
CA TYR A 427 -16.66 -0.25 0.66
C TYR A 427 -15.14 -0.25 0.73
N GLU A 428 -14.56 -1.36 0.32
CA GLU A 428 -13.11 -1.54 0.21
C GLU A 428 -12.72 -1.83 -1.23
N ILE A 429 -11.60 -1.23 -1.66
CA ILE A 429 -10.89 -1.59 -2.88
C ILE A 429 -9.47 -1.99 -2.51
N ASP A 430 -9.12 -3.26 -2.73
CA ASP A 430 -7.72 -3.70 -2.71
C ASP A 430 -7.03 -3.19 -3.99
N VAL A 431 -5.98 -2.39 -3.83
CA VAL A 431 -5.23 -1.81 -4.97
C VAL A 431 -4.40 -2.88 -5.68
N GLY A 432 -4.18 -4.04 -5.05
CA GLY A 432 -3.44 -5.17 -5.61
C GLY A 432 -1.93 -4.98 -5.66
N ASN A 433 -1.41 -3.91 -5.03
CA ASN A 433 0.03 -3.66 -4.89
C ASN A 433 0.62 -4.25 -3.59
N GLY A 434 -0.22 -4.90 -2.76
CA GLY A 434 0.17 -5.53 -1.50
C GLY A 434 0.33 -4.57 -0.32
N GLU A 435 0.04 -3.28 -0.51
CA GLU A 435 0.25 -2.25 0.52
C GLU A 435 -0.97 -1.35 0.71
N ASN A 436 -1.54 -0.83 -0.38
CA ASN A 436 -2.62 0.15 -0.34
C ASN A 436 -3.99 -0.52 -0.43
N TYR A 437 -4.91 -0.03 0.38
CA TYR A 437 -6.35 -0.20 0.25
C TYR A 437 -6.97 1.18 0.06
N VAL A 438 -8.11 1.23 -0.62
CA VAL A 438 -8.95 2.42 -0.66
C VAL A 438 -10.25 2.14 0.07
N LEU A 439 -10.46 2.85 1.17
CA LEU A 439 -11.69 2.81 1.94
C LEU A 439 -12.64 3.89 1.44
N VAL A 440 -13.88 3.52 1.15
CA VAL A 440 -14.89 4.42 0.59
C VAL A 440 -16.14 4.37 1.46
N ALA A 441 -16.67 5.51 1.86
CA ALA A 441 -17.87 5.59 2.71
C ALA A 441 -18.89 6.58 2.15
N THR A 442 -20.16 6.18 2.10
CA THR A 442 -21.25 6.99 1.52
C THR A 442 -22.16 7.57 2.60
N ALA A 443 -22.63 8.80 2.37
CA ALA A 443 -23.52 9.49 3.32
C ALA A 443 -24.95 8.93 3.32
N SER A 444 -25.41 8.40 2.18
CA SER A 444 -26.68 7.70 1.97
C SER A 444 -26.44 6.31 1.34
N PRO A 445 -27.43 5.40 1.38
CA PRO A 445 -27.38 4.17 0.60
C PRO A 445 -27.17 4.47 -0.89
N VAL A 446 -26.38 3.64 -1.56
CA VAL A 446 -26.18 3.75 -3.02
C VAL A 446 -27.33 3.04 -3.72
N ASP A 447 -28.22 3.82 -4.33
CA ASP A 447 -29.25 3.27 -5.20
C ASP A 447 -28.61 2.71 -6.47
N ILE A 448 -28.64 1.38 -6.61
CA ILE A 448 -28.20 0.66 -7.83
C ILE A 448 -29.27 0.81 -8.93
N LEU A 449 -29.92 1.97 -9.03
CA LEU A 449 -30.78 2.23 -10.18
C LEU A 449 -29.89 2.16 -11.42
N GLU A 450 -30.39 1.45 -12.44
CA GLU A 450 -29.64 1.01 -13.61
C GLU A 450 -28.69 2.09 -14.09
N ARG A 451 -27.39 1.90 -13.83
CA ARG A 451 -26.35 2.84 -14.25
C ARG A 451 -26.44 2.93 -15.76
N ASN A 452 -27.02 4.02 -16.27
CA ASN A 452 -27.11 4.25 -17.69
C ASN A 452 -25.68 4.34 -18.22
N SER A 453 -25.26 3.34 -19.01
CA SER A 453 -23.91 3.30 -19.59
C SER A 453 -23.61 4.48 -20.53
N GLU A 454 -24.63 5.30 -20.81
CA GLU A 454 -24.63 6.51 -21.62
C GLU A 454 -24.37 7.80 -20.81
N ASP A 455 -24.28 7.75 -19.47
CA ASP A 455 -23.92 8.90 -18.62
C ASP A 455 -22.55 9.48 -19.05
N PRO A 456 -22.46 10.77 -19.46
CA PRO A 456 -21.22 11.40 -19.90
C PRO A 456 -20.13 11.43 -18.82
N PHE A 457 -20.48 11.68 -17.56
CA PHE A 457 -19.55 11.66 -16.43
C PHE A 457 -19.03 10.25 -16.19
N PHE A 458 -19.90 9.25 -16.25
CA PHE A 458 -19.52 7.85 -16.09
C PHE A 458 -18.60 7.37 -17.23
N LYS A 459 -18.79 7.88 -18.44
CA LYS A 459 -17.89 7.63 -19.57
C LYS A 459 -16.50 8.24 -19.34
N GLU A 460 -16.43 9.50 -18.94
CA GLU A 460 -15.15 10.15 -18.60
C GLU A 460 -14.45 9.41 -17.44
N LEU A 461 -15.21 8.99 -16.42
CA LEU A 461 -14.71 8.21 -15.31
C LEU A 461 -14.07 6.89 -15.76
N LYS A 462 -14.72 6.17 -16.69
CA LYS A 462 -14.18 4.96 -17.30
C LYS A 462 -12.87 5.21 -18.05
N GLU A 463 -12.77 6.33 -18.76
CA GLU A 463 -11.57 6.71 -19.51
C GLU A 463 -10.39 7.01 -18.56
N VAL A 464 -10.63 7.75 -17.47
CA VAL A 464 -9.61 8.11 -16.47
C VAL A 464 -9.12 6.89 -15.66
N VAL A 465 -10.04 6.04 -15.22
CA VAL A 465 -9.73 4.86 -14.41
C VAL A 465 -9.12 3.73 -15.26
N GLY A 466 -9.48 3.66 -16.54
CA GLY A 466 -9.02 2.66 -17.50
C GLY A 466 -9.79 1.34 -17.45
N GLN A 467 -9.94 0.69 -18.61
CA GLN A 467 -10.80 -0.50 -18.79
C GLN A 467 -10.39 -1.71 -17.91
N ASN A 468 -9.09 -1.93 -17.66
CA ASN A 468 -8.62 -3.06 -16.85
C ASN A 468 -8.85 -2.86 -15.34
N ASN A 469 -8.86 -1.61 -14.85
CA ASN A 469 -9.20 -1.29 -13.46
C ASN A 469 -10.72 -1.20 -13.25
N PHE A 470 -11.49 -1.21 -14.32
CA PHE A 470 -12.95 -1.30 -14.25
C PHE A 470 -13.43 -2.69 -13.76
N PHE A 471 -12.54 -3.68 -13.61
CA PHE A 471 -12.84 -4.89 -12.84
C PHE A 471 -12.75 -4.66 -11.32
N CYS A 472 -11.99 -3.67 -10.83
CA CYS A 472 -12.03 -3.27 -9.41
C CYS A 472 -13.39 -2.69 -9.00
N PHE A 473 -14.15 -2.13 -9.96
CA PHE A 473 -15.54 -1.70 -9.77
C PHE A 473 -16.49 -2.86 -9.42
N LEU A 474 -16.23 -4.08 -9.90
CA LEU A 474 -16.93 -5.31 -9.50
C LEU A 474 -16.37 -5.93 -8.21
N ALA A 475 -15.20 -5.46 -7.76
CA ALA A 475 -14.51 -5.96 -6.58
C ALA A 475 -14.71 -5.08 -5.34
N MET A 476 -15.48 -3.98 -5.42
CA MET A 476 -15.83 -3.17 -4.24
C MET A 476 -16.56 -4.04 -3.23
N LYS A 477 -15.85 -4.43 -2.19
CA LYS A 477 -16.42 -5.26 -1.14
C LYS A 477 -17.26 -4.37 -0.25
N LYS A 478 -18.58 -4.46 -0.39
CA LYS A 478 -19.52 -3.79 0.51
C LYS A 478 -19.44 -4.45 1.89
N HIS A 479 -19.14 -3.66 2.90
CA HIS A 479 -19.24 -4.09 4.29
C HIS A 479 -20.68 -3.92 4.75
N LEU A 480 -21.31 -5.04 5.11
CA LEU A 480 -22.63 -5.04 5.73
C LEU A 480 -22.45 -4.78 7.21
N PHE A 481 -22.78 -3.56 7.63
CA PHE A 481 -22.94 -3.27 9.04
C PHE A 481 -24.33 -3.70 9.47
N LEU A 482 -24.38 -4.57 10.46
CA LEU A 482 -25.61 -4.87 11.17
C LEU A 482 -25.98 -3.61 11.97
N LEU A 483 -26.64 -2.66 11.31
CA LEU A 483 -27.36 -1.59 11.99
C LEU A 483 -28.16 -2.23 13.13
N CYS A 484 -28.14 -1.61 14.31
CA CYS A 484 -28.77 -2.08 15.55
C CYS A 484 -30.26 -2.48 15.43
N LYS A 485 -30.91 -2.32 14.26
CA LYS A 485 -32.17 -2.97 13.90
C LYS A 485 -32.11 -4.49 13.93
N GLU A 486 -30.94 -5.13 13.81
CA GLU A 486 -30.84 -6.59 13.94
C GLU A 486 -31.05 -7.06 15.39
N VAL A 487 -30.85 -6.22 16.40
CA VAL A 487 -31.17 -6.59 17.80
C VAL A 487 -32.68 -6.64 18.01
N GLU A 488 -33.44 -5.72 17.43
CA GLU A 488 -34.91 -5.77 17.45
C GLU A 488 -35.42 -6.91 16.58
N PHE A 489 -34.86 -7.13 15.39
CA PHE A 489 -35.24 -8.25 14.53
C PHE A 489 -34.92 -9.61 15.17
N ARG A 490 -33.75 -9.78 15.80
CA ARG A 490 -33.40 -11.00 16.55
C ARG A 490 -34.29 -11.18 17.77
N LYS A 491 -34.65 -10.11 18.49
CA LYS A 491 -35.64 -10.19 19.58
C LYS A 491 -37.02 -10.62 19.07
N SER A 492 -37.50 -10.03 17.97
CA SER A 492 -38.77 -10.41 17.36
C SER A 492 -38.75 -11.84 16.81
N LEU A 493 -37.65 -12.28 16.20
CA LEU A 493 -37.48 -13.64 15.70
C LEU A 493 -37.39 -14.65 16.84
N GLN A 494 -36.71 -14.30 17.94
CA GLN A 494 -36.60 -15.14 19.13
C GLN A 494 -37.95 -15.27 19.85
N MET A 495 -38.73 -14.19 19.95
CA MET A 495 -40.11 -14.25 20.44
C MET A 495 -40.98 -15.15 19.55
N LEU A 496 -40.87 -15.03 18.21
CA LEU A 496 -41.62 -15.87 17.29
C LEU A 496 -41.24 -17.37 17.40
N LEU A 497 -39.96 -17.66 17.60
CA LEU A 497 -39.45 -19.02 17.80
C LEU A 497 -39.90 -19.61 19.14
N GLU A 498 -39.98 -18.80 20.20
CA GLU A 498 -40.54 -19.22 21.49
C GLU A 498 -42.04 -19.51 21.38
N ASP A 499 -42.81 -18.68 20.68
CA ASP A 499 -44.24 -18.92 20.43
C ASP A 499 -44.47 -20.20 19.63
N VAL A 500 -43.69 -20.43 18.56
CA VAL A 500 -43.74 -21.68 17.78
C VAL A 500 -43.34 -22.87 18.64
N SER A 501 -42.29 -22.75 19.48
CA SER A 501 -41.88 -23.82 20.39
C SER A 501 -42.97 -24.16 21.42
N ASN A 502 -43.64 -23.14 21.98
CA ASN A 502 -44.74 -23.32 22.93
C ASN A 502 -45.97 -23.94 22.26
N TYR A 503 -46.29 -23.53 21.03
CA TYR A 503 -47.35 -24.13 20.23
C TYR A 503 -47.07 -25.62 19.93
N LEU A 504 -45.83 -25.95 19.53
CA LEU A 504 -45.40 -27.33 19.29
C LEU A 504 -45.42 -28.18 20.57
N LYS A 505 -45.03 -27.62 21.73
CA LYS A 505 -45.15 -28.29 23.03
C LYS A 505 -46.62 -28.51 23.40
N SER A 506 -47.51 -27.57 23.12
CA SER A 506 -48.94 -27.73 23.33
C SER A 506 -49.53 -28.82 22.45
N LEU A 507 -49.13 -28.89 21.17
CA LEU A 507 -49.51 -29.97 20.27
C LEU A 507 -48.96 -31.33 20.75
N ALA A 508 -47.72 -31.38 21.22
CA ALA A 508 -47.13 -32.60 21.77
C ALA A 508 -47.85 -33.08 23.03
N ASN A 509 -48.26 -32.16 23.92
CA ASN A 509 -49.05 -32.48 25.11
C ASN A 509 -50.47 -32.94 24.74
N MET A 510 -51.11 -32.33 23.74
CA MET A 510 -52.39 -32.84 23.23
C MET A 510 -52.25 -34.23 22.62
N TRP A 511 -51.11 -34.50 21.97
CA TRP A 511 -50.82 -35.81 21.38
C TRP A 511 -50.45 -36.86 22.44
N SER A 512 -49.81 -36.48 23.54
CA SER A 512 -49.55 -37.37 24.69
C SER A 512 -50.82 -37.68 25.47
N LEU A 513 -51.69 -36.68 25.70
CA LEU A 513 -53.03 -36.87 26.28
C LEU A 513 -53.90 -37.79 25.39
N GLY A 514 -53.82 -37.62 24.06
CA GLY A 514 -54.48 -38.51 23.11
C GLY A 514 -53.93 -39.95 23.11
N LYS A 515 -52.63 -40.12 23.38
CA LYS A 515 -52.01 -41.45 23.54
C LYS A 515 -52.36 -42.11 24.87
N GLU A 516 -52.47 -41.37 25.97
CA GLU A 516 -52.95 -41.91 27.26
C GLU A 516 -54.41 -42.37 27.18
N CYS A 517 -55.25 -41.67 26.41
CA CYS A 517 -56.62 -42.10 26.11
C CYS A 517 -56.69 -43.41 25.30
N HIS A 518 -55.71 -43.66 24.40
CA HIS A 518 -55.63 -44.90 23.62
C HIS A 518 -54.89 -46.04 24.34
N GLN A 519 -53.89 -45.76 25.19
CA GLN A 519 -53.18 -46.78 25.97
C GLN A 519 -53.97 -47.28 27.18
N ALA A 520 -54.90 -46.49 27.73
CA ALA A 520 -55.87 -46.97 28.71
C ALA A 520 -56.89 -47.98 28.11
N GLN A 521 -57.02 -48.03 26.78
CA GLN A 521 -57.89 -49.00 26.08
C GLN A 521 -57.14 -50.24 25.54
N SER A 522 -55.80 -50.27 25.58
CA SER A 522 -55.02 -51.36 24.96
C SER A 522 -54.02 -52.06 25.91
N LEU A 523 -54.09 -51.80 27.22
CA LEU A 523 -53.38 -52.56 28.26
C LEU A 523 -54.29 -53.60 28.92
N SER A 524 -54.94 -54.40 28.07
CA SER A 524 -55.26 -55.80 28.37
C SER A 524 -54.71 -56.61 27.20
N GLU A 525 -53.49 -57.13 27.34
CA GLU A 525 -52.96 -58.35 26.71
C GLU A 525 -51.44 -58.28 26.43
N SER A 526 -50.73 -59.19 27.12
CA SER A 526 -49.47 -59.87 26.76
C SER A 526 -48.19 -59.06 26.45
N GLY A 527 -47.24 -59.09 27.39
CA GLY A 527 -46.26 -60.19 27.48
C GLY A 527 -45.08 -60.28 26.48
N ALA A 528 -43.90 -59.89 26.97
CA ALA A 528 -42.58 -60.55 26.86
C ALA A 528 -41.50 -60.09 25.83
N LYS A 529 -40.37 -59.64 26.43
CA LYS A 529 -38.92 -59.91 26.19
C LYS A 529 -38.16 -59.39 24.93
N LYS A 530 -37.31 -58.37 25.18
CA LYS A 530 -35.88 -58.03 24.81
C LYS A 530 -35.16 -58.77 23.64
N PRO A 531 -34.23 -58.14 22.86
CA PRO A 531 -32.87 -57.65 23.31
C PRO A 531 -32.30 -56.38 22.56
N PRO A 532 -31.03 -55.93 22.76
CA PRO A 532 -30.63 -54.50 22.67
C PRO A 532 -29.61 -54.06 21.57
N GLU A 533 -29.53 -52.72 21.43
CA GLU A 533 -28.42 -51.77 21.15
C GLU A 533 -27.31 -51.99 20.10
N CYS A 534 -27.10 -50.95 19.26
CA CYS A 534 -25.81 -50.58 18.64
C CYS A 534 -25.65 -49.04 18.64
N TYR A 535 -24.52 -48.57 19.19
CA TYR A 535 -24.03 -47.18 19.24
C TYR A 535 -23.10 -46.90 18.04
N ILE A 536 -23.10 -45.68 17.49
CA ILE A 536 -22.03 -45.12 16.63
C ILE A 536 -21.58 -43.81 17.26
N ASP A 537 -20.27 -43.70 17.48
CA ASP A 537 -19.58 -42.56 18.07
C ASP A 537 -18.90 -41.72 16.97
N SER A 538 -18.77 -40.42 17.25
CA SER A 538 -18.36 -39.34 16.35
C SER A 538 -17.06 -38.69 16.82
N LYS A 539 -16.14 -38.30 15.91
CA LYS A 539 -15.18 -37.21 16.13
C LYS A 539 -14.76 -36.48 14.83
N PRO A 540 -14.46 -35.16 14.88
CA PRO A 540 -14.17 -34.33 13.69
C PRO A 540 -12.67 -34.04 13.47
N SER A 541 -12.33 -33.66 12.23
CA SER A 541 -11.02 -33.23 11.75
C SER A 541 -10.85 -31.70 11.78
N THR A 542 -9.67 -31.25 12.22
CA THR A 542 -9.18 -29.86 12.19
C THR A 542 -8.51 -29.54 10.86
N GLU A 543 -8.91 -28.44 10.21
CA GLU A 543 -8.20 -27.82 9.09
C GLU A 543 -7.39 -26.61 9.58
N GLN A 544 -6.09 -26.59 9.26
CA GLN A 544 -5.21 -25.42 9.37
C GLN A 544 -5.09 -24.80 7.97
N SER A 545 -5.41 -23.52 7.83
CA SER A 545 -5.21 -22.75 6.61
C SER A 545 -3.88 -22.00 6.65
N MET A 546 -3.02 -22.27 5.66
CA MET A 546 -1.84 -21.47 5.33
C MET A 546 -2.26 -20.27 4.47
N CYS A 547 -2.01 -19.06 4.95
CA CYS A 547 -2.09 -17.84 4.15
C CYS A 547 -0.77 -17.62 3.40
N ASN A 548 -0.78 -17.77 2.08
CA ASN A 548 0.26 -17.27 1.19
C ASN A 548 0.00 -15.78 0.91
N LEU A 549 0.88 -14.91 1.40
CA LEU A 549 0.91 -13.48 1.06
C LEU A 549 1.62 -13.29 -0.28
N GLY A 550 0.90 -12.73 -1.25
CA GLY A 550 1.45 -12.34 -2.54
C GLY A 550 2.30 -11.07 -2.42
N GLN A 551 3.59 -11.19 -2.73
CA GLN A 551 4.48 -10.04 -2.97
C GLN A 551 4.78 -9.95 -4.47
N ARG A 552 4.17 -8.99 -5.17
CA ARG A 552 4.63 -8.52 -6.49
C ARG A 552 4.44 -7.02 -6.57
N GLY A 553 5.54 -6.29 -6.42
CA GLY A 553 5.55 -4.82 -6.46
C GLY A 553 6.94 -4.20 -6.25
N PHE A 554 7.85 -4.92 -5.60
CA PHE A 554 9.23 -4.48 -5.36
C PHE A 554 10.21 -5.30 -6.19
N GLY A 555 11.32 -4.67 -6.60
CA GLY A 555 12.36 -5.33 -7.38
C GLY A 555 12.80 -6.64 -6.76
N ALA A 556 13.10 -7.63 -7.60
CA ALA A 556 13.44 -8.98 -7.16
C ALA A 556 14.97 -9.16 -7.14
N LEU A 557 15.44 -10.01 -6.21
CA LEU A 557 16.82 -10.50 -6.26
C LEU A 557 16.90 -11.67 -7.25
N VAL A 558 17.74 -11.53 -8.27
CA VAL A 558 17.97 -12.55 -9.30
C VAL A 558 19.43 -13.01 -9.27
N VAL A 559 19.66 -14.32 -9.39
CA VAL A 559 21.02 -14.90 -9.44
C VAL A 559 21.66 -14.59 -10.79
N LEU A 560 22.87 -14.04 -10.80
CA LEU A 560 23.66 -13.92 -12.03
C LEU A 560 24.11 -15.32 -12.47
N SER A 561 23.69 -15.78 -13.65
CA SER A 561 24.14 -17.05 -14.22
C SER A 561 25.60 -16.96 -14.66
N ASN A 562 26.45 -17.85 -14.14
CA ASN A 562 27.84 -18.00 -14.54
C ASN A 562 27.92 -18.51 -15.99
N PRO A 563 28.63 -17.83 -16.93
CA PRO A 563 28.78 -18.32 -18.29
C PRO A 563 29.94 -19.31 -18.42
N LEU A 564 30.05 -20.33 -17.56
CA LEU A 564 31.08 -21.37 -17.68
C LEU A 564 30.60 -22.73 -17.14
N THR A 565 29.64 -23.34 -17.83
CA THR A 565 29.51 -24.81 -17.91
C THR A 565 28.98 -25.20 -19.28
N GLN A 566 29.83 -25.13 -20.31
CA GLN A 566 29.61 -25.85 -21.56
C GLN A 566 30.04 -27.31 -21.38
N THR A 567 29.07 -28.23 -21.40
CA THR A 567 29.29 -29.61 -21.86
C THR A 567 28.10 -30.07 -22.72
N ASN A 568 28.33 -29.98 -24.03
CA ASN A 568 27.76 -30.63 -25.23
C ASN A 568 26.30 -31.15 -25.34
N PRO A 569 25.76 -31.17 -26.58
CA PRO A 569 24.33 -31.18 -26.88
C PRO A 569 23.83 -32.49 -27.49
N VAL A 570 22.76 -33.10 -26.96
CA VAL A 570 21.87 -34.00 -27.73
C VAL A 570 20.47 -33.99 -27.10
N GLU A 571 19.44 -34.05 -27.94
CA GLU A 571 17.99 -34.19 -27.68
C GLU A 571 17.16 -32.89 -27.60
N GLN A 572 17.05 -32.24 -28.76
CA GLN A 572 15.80 -31.57 -29.15
C GLN A 572 14.72 -32.64 -29.37
N ILE A 573 13.65 -32.61 -28.56
CA ILE A 573 12.34 -33.10 -28.98
C ILE A 573 11.32 -31.99 -28.74
N GLN A 574 10.74 -31.55 -29.85
CA GLN A 574 9.59 -30.65 -29.95
C GLN A 574 8.42 -31.13 -29.08
N LYS A 575 7.74 -30.20 -28.43
CA LYS A 575 6.28 -30.24 -28.26
C LYS A 575 5.74 -28.84 -27.96
N GLU A 576 5.32 -28.17 -29.04
CA GLU A 576 4.20 -27.23 -28.98
C GLU A 576 2.94 -27.99 -28.54
N ASN A 577 2.15 -27.44 -27.60
CA ASN A 577 0.77 -27.08 -27.91
C ASN A 577 0.12 -26.24 -26.79
N PRO A 578 -0.72 -25.25 -27.13
CA PRO A 578 -1.55 -24.46 -26.23
C PRO A 578 -2.87 -25.20 -25.94
N ILE A 579 -3.62 -24.80 -24.91
CA ILE A 579 -5.10 -24.86 -24.93
C ILE A 579 -5.68 -23.80 -23.99
N SER A 580 -6.61 -23.09 -24.58
CA SER A 580 -7.40 -21.97 -24.13
C SER A 580 -8.74 -22.39 -23.51
N LYS A 581 -9.38 -21.43 -22.83
CA LYS A 581 -10.85 -21.21 -22.76
C LYS A 581 -11.71 -22.26 -22.04
N PHE A 582 -12.42 -21.80 -21.00
CA PHE A 582 -13.79 -22.23 -20.75
C PHE A 582 -14.70 -21.01 -20.50
N LEU A 583 -15.55 -20.76 -21.49
CA LEU A 583 -16.79 -19.99 -21.43
C LEU A 583 -17.91 -21.01 -21.20
N ILE A 584 -18.76 -20.81 -20.19
CA ILE A 584 -20.04 -21.52 -20.07
C ILE A 584 -21.15 -20.50 -20.26
N LYS A 585 -21.97 -20.70 -21.29
CA LYS A 585 -23.24 -20.02 -21.53
C LYS A 585 -24.32 -21.11 -21.54
N CYS A 586 -25.33 -20.94 -20.69
CA CYS A 586 -26.49 -21.82 -20.56
C CYS A 586 -27.52 -21.64 -21.68
N SER A 587 -28.18 -22.75 -22.04
CA SER A 587 -29.53 -22.92 -22.63
C SER A 587 -29.64 -24.45 -22.91
N ASP A 588 -30.66 -25.23 -22.56
CA ASP A 588 -32.08 -25.03 -22.27
C ASP A 588 -32.60 -26.16 -21.35
N SER A 589 -33.79 -25.91 -20.77
CA SER A 589 -34.71 -26.76 -19.97
C SER A 589 -34.73 -26.51 -18.47
#